data_AF-H5TIL1-F1
#
_entry.id   AF-H5TIL1-F1
#
_cell.length_a   1.000
_cell.length_b   1.000
_cell.length_c   1.000
_cell.angle_alpha   90.00
_cell.angle_beta   90.00
_cell.angle_gamma   90.00
#
_symmetry.space_group_name_H-M   'P 1'
#
loop_
_entity.id
_entity.type
_entity.pdbx_description
1 polymer ?
#
loop_
_entity_poly.entity_id
_entity_poly.type
_entity_poly.pdbx_seq_one_letter_code
_entity_poly.pdbx_strand_id
1 'polypeptide(L)'
;MFVPWLSATRLHAVGCGAGACGETSAHLGADAVTDRPNGLTVAAAQSQCRTGADPAVSLIKQTKTKQGAHMTQADTEIPFVWDRDHNNFEQVRPYLPAYLAIREEITAAGDYPYNDSFRGRIPGVAGSEHEDTAIYMLNNLTSLDELNAQIAHFINEGGHHINDAPLADDTVYRGTVVTHSFYVGGTGWRQYDNARFTIHHRDTVRGRRTEVLVYPPRKRNPIRLSGDRIMVRVNRPRPA
;
A
#
# COMPACT_ATOMS: atom_id res chain seq x y z
N MET A 1 24.61 29.81 -2.25
CA MET A 1 24.57 30.10 -3.71
C MET A 1 23.22 29.60 -4.21
N PHE A 2 22.30 30.52 -4.48
CA PHE A 2 20.87 30.26 -4.74
C PHE A 2 20.61 30.01 -6.23
N VAL A 3 19.78 29.04 -6.58
CA VAL A 3 19.24 28.84 -7.94
C VAL A 3 17.71 28.80 -7.88
N PRO A 4 16.97 29.72 -8.54
CA PRO A 4 15.52 29.68 -8.59
C PRO A 4 15.04 28.79 -9.75
N TRP A 5 14.07 27.91 -9.46
CA TRP A 5 13.37 27.10 -10.46
C TRP A 5 12.18 27.88 -11.03
N LEU A 6 12.24 28.21 -12.32
CA LEU A 6 11.17 28.86 -13.08
C LEU A 6 10.15 27.83 -13.56
N SER A 7 8.88 28.13 -13.30
CA SER A 7 7.71 27.47 -13.88
C SER A 7 7.57 27.81 -15.37
N ALA A 8 7.20 26.83 -16.19
CA ALA A 8 6.66 27.07 -17.53
C ALA A 8 5.50 26.12 -17.84
N THR A 9 4.31 26.69 -17.73
CA THR A 9 3.03 26.18 -18.24
C THR A 9 3.03 26.22 -19.77
N ARG A 10 2.65 25.12 -20.43
CA ARG A 10 2.10 25.18 -21.80
C ARG A 10 0.92 24.23 -21.96
N LEU A 11 -0.26 24.82 -22.14
CA LEU A 11 -1.43 24.22 -22.75
C LEU A 11 -1.13 23.90 -24.22
N HIS A 12 -1.58 22.74 -24.68
CA HIS A 12 -2.05 22.56 -26.05
C HIS A 12 -3.33 21.72 -26.04
N ALA A 13 -4.43 22.37 -26.42
CA ALA A 13 -5.65 21.74 -26.93
C ALA A 13 -5.47 21.45 -28.44
N VAL A 14 -6.52 20.86 -29.04
CA VAL A 14 -6.71 20.40 -30.44
C VAL A 14 -6.51 18.88 -30.57
N GLY A 15 -7.44 18.07 -31.08
CA GLY A 15 -8.71 18.37 -31.73
C GLY A 15 -9.55 17.10 -31.98
N CYS A 16 -10.79 17.35 -32.41
CA CYS A 16 -11.81 16.38 -32.79
C CYS A 16 -11.39 15.46 -33.96
N GLY A 17 -11.94 14.24 -33.97
CA GLY A 17 -11.96 13.36 -35.14
C GLY A 17 -13.08 12.33 -35.01
N ALA A 18 -14.22 12.63 -35.61
CA ALA A 18 -15.34 11.71 -35.80
C ALA A 18 -15.10 10.82 -37.03
N GLY A 19 -15.54 9.57 -36.97
CA GLY A 19 -15.65 8.64 -38.09
C GLY A 19 -16.05 7.28 -37.53
N ALA A 20 -17.27 6.77 -37.67
CA ALA A 20 -18.10 6.48 -38.85
C ALA A 20 -18.32 4.96 -38.90
N CYS A 21 -19.55 4.62 -39.23
CA CYS A 21 -20.21 3.32 -39.25
C CYS A 21 -19.52 2.23 -40.08
N GLY A 22 -19.83 0.97 -39.76
CA GLY A 22 -19.58 -0.20 -40.61
C GLY A 22 -20.20 -1.47 -40.03
N GLU A 23 -21.46 -1.73 -40.38
CA GLU A 23 -22.11 -3.04 -40.27
C GLU A 23 -21.53 -4.02 -41.31
N THR A 24 -21.45 -5.32 -40.99
CA THR A 24 -21.79 -6.42 -41.91
C THR A 24 -21.82 -7.78 -41.21
N SER A 25 -23.05 -8.30 -41.10
CA SER A 25 -23.54 -9.66 -41.41
C SER A 25 -22.68 -10.93 -41.22
N ALA A 26 -23.21 -11.78 -40.34
CA ALA A 26 -23.66 -13.17 -40.54
C ALA A 26 -22.71 -14.24 -41.13
N HIS A 27 -22.52 -15.32 -40.36
CA HIS A 27 -22.54 -16.68 -40.89
C HIS A 27 -23.24 -17.65 -39.92
N LEU A 28 -24.11 -18.47 -40.52
CA LEU A 28 -24.96 -19.53 -39.97
C LEU A 28 -24.20 -20.86 -39.73
N GLY A 29 -24.74 -21.68 -38.82
CA GLY A 29 -24.51 -23.13 -38.66
C GLY A 29 -24.71 -23.53 -37.19
N ALA A 30 -25.90 -23.98 -36.73
CA ALA A 30 -26.47 -25.35 -36.87
C ALA A 30 -25.45 -26.42 -36.39
N ASP A 31 -25.67 -27.29 -35.41
CA ASP A 31 -26.87 -27.91 -34.83
C ASP A 31 -26.55 -28.55 -33.45
N ALA A 32 -27.62 -28.99 -32.77
CA ALA A 32 -27.70 -30.15 -31.86
C ALA A 32 -28.16 -29.86 -30.41
N VAL A 33 -29.49 -29.91 -30.31
CA VAL A 33 -30.36 -30.21 -29.17
C VAL A 33 -29.93 -31.48 -28.40
N THR A 34 -30.02 -31.45 -27.07
CA THR A 34 -30.78 -32.45 -26.27
C THR A 34 -30.94 -32.03 -24.82
N ASP A 35 -32.14 -32.36 -24.32
CA ASP A 35 -32.79 -32.03 -23.06
C ASP A 35 -32.04 -32.32 -21.76
N ARG A 36 -32.26 -31.47 -20.74
CA ARG A 36 -32.90 -31.89 -19.47
C ARG A 36 -33.31 -30.70 -18.59
N PRO A 37 -34.56 -30.67 -18.07
CA PRO A 37 -35.02 -29.63 -17.16
C PRO A 37 -34.80 -30.06 -15.70
N ASN A 38 -34.06 -29.26 -14.93
CA ASN A 38 -34.15 -29.28 -13.46
C ASN A 38 -34.68 -27.93 -13.00
N GLY A 39 -35.95 -27.92 -12.60
CA GLY A 39 -36.61 -26.78 -12.01
C GLY A 39 -35.98 -26.40 -10.69
N LEU A 40 -35.49 -25.16 -10.59
CA LEU A 40 -35.38 -24.45 -9.33
C LEU A 40 -36.44 -23.35 -9.32
N THR A 41 -37.45 -23.57 -8.49
CA THR A 41 -38.41 -22.59 -8.03
C THR A 41 -37.68 -21.50 -7.25
N VAL A 42 -37.47 -20.34 -7.89
CA VAL A 42 -37.08 -19.11 -7.17
C VAL A 42 -38.36 -18.44 -6.70
N ALA A 43 -38.63 -18.55 -5.41
CA ALA A 43 -39.70 -17.82 -4.76
C ALA A 43 -39.42 -16.31 -4.86
N ALA A 44 -40.35 -15.61 -5.51
CA ALA A 44 -40.41 -14.16 -5.55
C ALA A 44 -40.71 -13.62 -4.14
N ALA A 45 -39.69 -13.11 -3.45
CA ALA A 45 -39.89 -12.28 -2.27
C ALA A 45 -40.11 -10.83 -2.74
N GLN A 46 -41.38 -10.43 -2.77
CA GLN A 46 -41.82 -9.05 -2.92
C GLN A 46 -41.35 -8.25 -1.69
N SER A 47 -40.31 -7.43 -1.86
CA SER A 47 -39.93 -6.43 -0.86
C SER A 47 -40.72 -5.15 -1.13
N GLN A 48 -41.65 -4.87 -0.23
CA GLN A 48 -42.51 -3.69 -0.24
C GLN A 48 -41.69 -2.42 0.02
N CYS A 49 -41.97 -1.40 -0.78
CA CYS A 49 -41.57 -0.02 -0.58
C CYS A 49 -42.01 0.47 0.81
N ARG A 50 -41.05 0.81 1.68
CA ARG A 50 -41.29 1.72 2.81
C ARG A 50 -40.67 3.08 2.48
N THR A 51 -41.53 3.99 2.03
CA THR A 51 -41.38 5.43 2.21
C THR A 51 -41.53 5.75 3.69
N GLY A 52 -40.55 6.44 4.28
CA GLY A 52 -40.66 6.80 5.69
C GLY A 52 -39.43 7.51 6.26
N ALA A 53 -39.53 8.85 6.24
CA ALA A 53 -39.02 9.78 7.23
C ALA A 53 -37.49 10.00 7.36
N ASP A 54 -37.12 11.24 7.00
CA ASP A 54 -35.93 11.96 7.46
C ASP A 54 -35.75 11.89 8.98
N PRO A 55 -34.50 11.78 9.44
CA PRO A 55 -34.08 12.48 10.64
C PRO A 55 -32.92 13.44 10.34
N ALA A 56 -33.22 14.73 10.53
CA ALA A 56 -32.36 15.84 10.93
C ALA A 56 -30.84 15.56 10.97
N VAL A 57 -30.13 16.08 9.96
CA VAL A 57 -28.69 16.28 9.99
C VAL A 57 -28.38 17.36 11.03
N SER A 58 -28.02 16.94 12.24
CA SER A 58 -27.49 17.82 13.26
C SER A 58 -26.06 18.22 12.91
N LEU A 59 -25.87 19.52 12.75
CA LEU A 59 -24.62 20.21 12.50
C LEU A 59 -23.66 20.04 13.70
N ILE A 60 -22.80 19.02 13.66
CA ILE A 60 -21.72 18.88 14.65
C ILE A 60 -20.62 19.90 14.31
N LYS A 61 -20.55 20.97 15.09
CA LYS A 61 -19.41 21.90 15.10
C LYS A 61 -18.16 21.11 15.51
N GLN A 62 -17.27 20.88 14.56
CA GLN A 62 -15.93 20.32 14.83
C GLN A 62 -15.12 21.34 15.63
N THR A 63 -15.05 21.17 16.94
CA THR A 63 -14.03 21.81 17.78
C THR A 63 -12.70 21.14 17.47
N LYS A 64 -11.80 21.91 16.84
CA LYS A 64 -10.41 21.54 16.57
C LYS A 64 -9.64 21.46 17.90
N THR A 65 -9.76 20.33 18.59
CA THR A 65 -8.96 20.05 19.78
C THR A 65 -7.56 19.70 19.33
N LYS A 66 -6.65 20.67 19.45
CA LYS A 66 -5.20 20.50 19.34
C LYS A 66 -4.74 19.66 20.53
N GLN A 67 -4.94 18.35 20.47
CA GLN A 67 -4.36 17.39 21.42
C GLN A 67 -2.86 17.31 21.13
N GLY A 68 -2.10 18.22 21.73
CA GLY A 68 -0.69 17.99 21.99
C GLY A 68 -0.62 16.88 23.03
N ALA A 69 -0.44 15.64 22.59
CA ALA A 69 -0.08 14.55 23.46
C ALA A 69 1.34 14.80 23.98
N HIS A 70 1.44 15.56 25.09
CA HIS A 70 2.60 15.48 25.97
C HIS A 70 2.57 14.07 26.57
N MET A 71 3.18 13.10 25.87
CA MET A 71 3.59 11.85 26.50
C MET A 71 4.62 12.24 27.55
N THR A 72 4.21 12.20 28.81
CA THR A 72 5.06 12.43 29.97
C THR A 72 6.20 11.41 29.91
N GLN A 73 7.41 11.91 29.70
CA GLN A 73 8.62 11.19 29.31
C GLN A 73 9.27 10.39 30.46
N ALA A 74 8.49 9.98 31.47
CA ALA A 74 8.99 9.65 32.81
C ALA A 74 9.09 8.16 33.16
N ASP A 75 8.69 7.22 32.30
CA ASP A 75 8.52 5.81 32.70
C ASP A 75 9.48 4.77 32.09
N THR A 76 10.50 5.16 31.33
CA THR A 76 11.53 4.20 30.86
C THR A 76 12.80 4.22 31.71
N GLU A 77 12.65 3.94 33.01
CA GLU A 77 13.78 3.55 33.87
C GLU A 77 14.16 2.07 33.73
N ILE A 78 13.40 1.27 32.97
CA ILE A 78 13.67 -0.16 32.79
C ILE A 78 14.96 -0.33 31.97
N PRO A 79 16.04 -0.91 32.55
CA PRO A 79 17.27 -1.15 31.81
C PRO A 79 17.04 -2.12 30.64
N PHE A 80 17.65 -1.83 29.50
CA PHE A 80 17.60 -2.71 28.34
C PHE A 80 18.29 -4.05 28.63
N VAL A 81 17.58 -5.14 28.36
CA VAL A 81 18.09 -6.51 28.45
C VAL A 81 17.95 -7.18 27.09
N TRP A 82 19.09 -7.53 26.49
CA TRP A 82 19.12 -8.22 25.20
C TRP A 82 18.87 -9.72 25.37
N ASP A 83 17.84 -10.23 24.69
CA ASP A 83 17.49 -11.66 24.72
C ASP A 83 18.24 -12.53 23.69
N ARG A 84 19.16 -11.92 22.92
CA ARG A 84 19.92 -12.54 21.83
C ARG A 84 19.14 -12.84 20.56
N ASP A 85 17.90 -12.37 20.44
CA ASP A 85 17.09 -12.45 19.21
C ASP A 85 16.92 -11.08 18.55
N HIS A 86 17.60 -10.89 17.42
CA HIS A 86 17.51 -9.66 16.63
C HIS A 86 16.13 -9.43 15.98
N ASN A 87 15.26 -10.44 15.97
CA ASN A 87 13.92 -10.35 15.39
C ASN A 87 12.84 -10.05 16.45
N ASN A 88 13.16 -10.15 17.74
CA ASN A 88 12.22 -9.82 18.80
C ASN A 88 12.23 -8.30 19.06
N PHE A 89 11.49 -7.54 18.25
CA PHE A 89 11.41 -6.08 18.41
C PHE A 89 10.64 -5.62 19.67
N GLU A 90 9.91 -6.51 20.34
CA GLU A 90 9.18 -6.15 21.56
C GLU A 90 10.12 -5.77 22.72
N GLN A 91 11.34 -6.30 22.73
CA GLN A 91 12.34 -5.93 23.74
C GLN A 91 12.83 -4.48 23.61
N VAL A 92 12.73 -3.88 22.42
CA VAL A 92 13.13 -2.48 22.18
C VAL A 92 11.94 -1.52 22.05
N ARG A 93 10.72 -2.04 21.85
CA ARG A 93 9.50 -1.23 21.67
C ARG A 93 9.29 -0.18 22.79
N PRO A 94 9.54 -0.46 24.09
CA PRO A 94 9.41 0.55 25.14
C PRO A 94 10.28 1.80 24.92
N TYR A 95 11.43 1.66 24.26
CA TYR A 95 12.38 2.75 24.03
C TYR A 95 12.11 3.53 22.72
N LEU A 96 11.18 3.05 21.88
CA LEU A 96 10.86 3.66 20.59
C LEU A 96 10.46 5.16 20.69
N PRO A 97 9.64 5.61 21.66
CA PRO A 97 9.30 7.03 21.77
C PRO A 97 10.52 7.94 21.98
N ALA A 98 11.46 7.53 22.84
CA ALA A 98 12.69 8.29 23.08
C ALA A 98 13.60 8.29 21.85
N TYR A 99 13.73 7.15 21.18
CA TYR A 99 14.47 7.03 19.92
C TYR A 99 13.92 7.97 18.84
N LEU A 100 12.60 8.01 18.65
CA LEU A 100 11.95 8.86 17.66
C LEU A 100 12.14 10.36 17.96
N ALA A 101 12.05 10.76 19.23
CA ALA A 101 12.30 12.15 19.63
C ALA A 101 13.75 12.60 19.29
N ILE A 102 14.74 11.73 19.56
CA ILE A 102 16.14 11.99 19.20
C ILE A 102 16.34 12.03 17.69
N ARG A 103 15.70 11.10 16.95
CA ARG A 103 15.76 11.07 15.48
C ARG A 103 15.18 12.35 14.87
N GLU A 104 14.08 12.86 15.42
CA GLU A 104 13.47 14.12 15.00
C GLU A 104 14.42 15.31 15.26
N GLU A 105 15.05 15.37 16.44
CA GLU A 105 16.04 16.40 16.78
C GLU A 105 17.22 16.43 15.78
N ILE A 106 17.82 15.27 15.50
CA ILE A 106 18.93 15.13 14.54
C ILE A 106 18.48 15.57 13.13
N THR A 107 17.30 15.12 12.70
CA THR A 107 16.76 15.46 11.38
C THR A 107 16.46 16.96 11.26
N ALA A 108 15.92 17.57 12.33
CA ALA A 108 15.65 19.01 12.38
C ALA A 108 16.91 19.86 12.32
N ALA A 109 18.05 19.34 12.80
CA ALA A 109 19.36 19.96 12.65
C ALA A 109 19.93 19.85 11.22
N GLY A 110 19.28 19.08 10.33
CA GLY A 110 19.75 18.82 8.97
C GLY A 110 20.77 17.69 8.86
N ASP A 111 21.01 16.97 9.96
CA ASP A 111 21.93 15.85 10.02
C ASP A 111 21.25 14.53 9.67
N TYR A 112 22.04 13.56 9.21
CA TYR A 112 21.56 12.21 8.97
C TYR A 112 21.67 11.36 10.25
N PRO A 113 20.61 10.64 10.68
CA PRO A 113 20.59 9.91 11.95
C PRO A 113 21.38 8.60 11.90
N TYR A 114 22.70 8.69 11.92
CA TYR A 114 23.59 7.53 12.05
C TYR A 114 23.49 6.92 13.46
N ASN A 115 23.79 5.61 13.59
CA ASN A 115 23.73 4.91 14.88
C ASN A 115 24.55 5.61 15.98
N ASP A 116 25.75 6.08 15.66
CA ASP A 116 26.62 6.78 16.63
C ASP A 116 25.98 8.06 17.18
N SER A 117 25.07 8.70 16.43
CA SER A 117 24.35 9.92 16.86
C SER A 117 23.34 9.67 17.98
N PHE A 118 23.02 8.40 18.27
CA PHE A 118 22.10 7.99 19.34
C PHE A 118 22.81 7.50 20.61
N ARG A 119 24.12 7.21 20.55
CA ARG A 119 24.86 6.61 21.66
C ARG A 119 24.85 7.53 22.89
N GLY A 120 24.52 6.98 24.04
CA GLY A 120 24.39 7.65 25.33
C GLY A 120 23.11 8.47 25.51
N ARG A 121 22.17 8.47 24.53
CA ARG A 121 21.04 9.42 24.53
C ARG A 121 19.68 8.79 24.86
N ILE A 122 19.51 7.49 24.64
CA ILE A 122 18.22 6.81 24.80
C ILE A 122 18.09 6.30 26.25
N PRO A 123 17.16 6.81 27.09
CA PRO A 123 16.99 6.34 28.46
C PRO A 123 16.72 4.83 28.52
N GLY A 124 17.34 4.14 29.48
CA GLY A 124 17.27 2.68 29.64
C GLY A 124 18.20 1.89 28.71
N VAL A 125 18.58 2.44 27.56
CA VAL A 125 19.53 1.82 26.60
C VAL A 125 20.95 2.37 26.78
N ALA A 126 21.08 3.65 27.09
CA ALA A 126 22.34 4.36 27.23
C ALA A 126 23.30 3.69 28.22
N GLY A 127 24.52 3.40 27.78
CA GLY A 127 25.56 2.79 28.62
C GLY A 127 25.39 1.28 28.84
N SER A 128 24.39 0.64 28.23
CA SER A 128 24.30 -0.82 28.24
C SER A 128 25.40 -1.45 27.37
N GLU A 129 25.83 -2.68 27.71
CA GLU A 129 26.76 -3.46 26.89
C GLU A 129 26.23 -3.71 25.46
N HIS A 130 24.92 -3.65 25.29
CA HIS A 130 24.23 -3.96 24.04
C HIS A 130 23.55 -2.73 23.43
N GLU A 131 24.05 -1.54 23.75
CA GLU A 131 23.49 -0.27 23.28
C GLU A 131 23.43 -0.18 21.74
N ASP A 132 24.52 -0.51 21.04
CA ASP A 132 24.55 -0.50 19.58
C ASP A 132 23.53 -1.48 18.97
N THR A 133 23.34 -2.64 19.62
CA THR A 133 22.32 -3.64 19.21
C THR A 133 20.91 -3.07 19.39
N ALA A 134 20.62 -2.44 20.53
CA ALA A 134 19.33 -1.80 20.77
C ALA A 134 19.03 -0.71 19.72
N ILE A 135 20.00 0.16 19.44
CA ILE A 135 19.88 1.23 18.44
C ILE A 135 19.60 0.64 17.05
N TYR A 136 20.32 -0.42 16.67
CA TYR A 136 20.10 -1.13 15.42
C TYR A 136 18.68 -1.72 15.32
N MET A 137 18.21 -2.37 16.39
CA MET A 137 16.86 -2.94 16.45
C MET A 137 15.76 -1.86 16.40
N LEU A 138 15.98 -0.71 17.05
CA LEU A 138 15.07 0.44 17.01
C LEU A 138 14.96 1.04 15.60
N ASN A 139 16.07 1.15 14.88
CA ASN A 139 16.06 1.60 13.49
C ASN A 139 15.26 0.65 12.59
N ASN A 140 15.46 -0.66 12.75
CA ASN A 140 14.71 -1.68 12.03
C ASN A 140 13.22 -1.66 12.36
N LEU A 141 12.86 -1.56 13.66
CA LEU A 141 11.47 -1.42 14.10
C LEU A 141 10.82 -0.18 13.47
N THR A 142 11.52 0.96 13.43
CA THR A 142 10.99 2.17 12.81
C THR A 142 10.77 1.99 11.31
N SER A 143 11.70 1.33 10.60
CA SER A 143 11.56 1.01 9.19
C SER A 143 10.37 0.06 8.93
N LEU A 144 10.11 -0.88 9.84
CA LEU A 144 8.93 -1.76 9.78
C LEU A 144 7.63 -0.98 9.99
N ASP A 145 7.59 -0.08 10.98
CA ASP A 145 6.43 0.77 11.23
C ASP A 145 6.15 1.71 10.04
N GLU A 146 7.20 2.30 9.45
CA GLU A 146 7.11 3.09 8.22
C GLU A 146 6.54 2.26 7.04
N LEU A 147 7.03 1.03 6.84
CA LEU A 147 6.50 0.13 5.80
C LEU A 147 5.04 -0.22 6.05
N ASN A 148 4.68 -0.56 7.29
CA ASN A 148 3.30 -0.90 7.67
C ASN A 148 2.37 0.30 7.45
N ALA A 149 2.81 1.52 7.77
CA ALA A 149 2.06 2.74 7.49
C ALA A 149 1.87 2.97 5.99
N GLN A 150 2.89 2.73 5.16
CA GLN A 150 2.80 2.82 3.69
C GLN A 150 1.80 1.80 3.11
N ILE A 151 1.85 0.55 3.59
CA ILE A 151 0.91 -0.51 3.21
C ILE A 151 -0.52 -0.09 3.59
N ALA A 152 -0.74 0.30 4.85
CA ALA A 152 -2.06 0.72 5.33
C ALA A 152 -2.60 1.91 4.55
N HIS A 153 -1.77 2.90 4.27
CA HIS A 153 -2.13 4.05 3.45
C HIS A 153 -2.57 3.62 2.04
N PHE A 154 -1.78 2.78 1.36
CA PHE A 154 -2.11 2.30 0.02
C PHE A 154 -3.44 1.54 -0.02
N ILE A 155 -3.71 0.71 0.98
CA ILE A 155 -4.98 -0.02 1.14
C ILE A 155 -6.14 0.95 1.35
N ASN A 156 -5.97 1.94 2.23
CA ASN A 156 -6.99 2.96 2.50
C ASN A 156 -7.34 3.80 1.27
N GLU A 157 -6.41 3.96 0.32
CA GLU A 157 -6.68 4.61 -0.96
C GLU A 157 -7.29 3.67 -2.03
N GLY A 158 -7.80 2.49 -1.63
CA GLY A 158 -8.43 1.51 -2.52
C GLY A 158 -7.45 0.53 -3.18
N GLY A 159 -6.25 0.39 -2.62
CA GLY A 159 -5.33 -0.68 -2.97
C GLY A 159 -5.71 -2.03 -2.34
N HIS A 160 -5.21 -3.11 -2.92
CA HIS A 160 -5.42 -4.47 -2.45
C HIS A 160 -4.12 -5.28 -2.53
N HIS A 161 -3.92 -6.23 -1.62
CA HIS A 161 -2.96 -7.30 -1.86
C HIS A 161 -3.38 -8.09 -3.10
N ILE A 162 -2.43 -8.47 -3.95
CA ILE A 162 -2.73 -9.10 -5.23
C ILE A 162 -3.55 -10.40 -5.08
N ASN A 163 -3.32 -11.15 -4.01
CA ASN A 163 -4.00 -12.43 -3.75
C ASN A 163 -5.43 -12.24 -3.23
N ASP A 164 -5.77 -11.04 -2.74
CA ASP A 164 -7.09 -10.70 -2.22
C ASP A 164 -7.92 -9.87 -3.24
N ALA A 165 -7.28 -9.43 -4.32
CA ALA A 165 -7.91 -8.61 -5.34
C ALA A 165 -8.81 -9.48 -6.25
N PRO A 166 -10.03 -9.03 -6.59
CA PRO A 166 -10.95 -9.76 -7.46
C PRO A 166 -10.55 -9.61 -8.94
N LEU A 167 -9.37 -10.13 -9.29
CA LEU A 167 -8.76 -9.98 -10.61
C LEU A 167 -8.67 -11.35 -11.27
N ALA A 168 -9.05 -11.41 -12.55
CA ALA A 168 -9.01 -12.61 -13.37
C ALA A 168 -7.63 -12.81 -13.99
N ASP A 169 -7.27 -14.08 -14.17
CA ASP A 169 -6.04 -14.47 -14.84
C ASP A 169 -6.04 -14.00 -16.30
N ASP A 170 -4.83 -13.71 -16.80
CA ASP A 170 -4.56 -13.29 -18.18
C ASP A 170 -5.30 -12.01 -18.65
N THR A 171 -6.02 -11.35 -17.74
CA THR A 171 -6.72 -10.09 -18.03
C THR A 171 -5.76 -8.92 -17.88
N VAL A 172 -5.78 -8.00 -18.85
CA VAL A 172 -4.95 -6.79 -18.83
C VAL A 172 -5.61 -5.70 -18.00
N TYR A 173 -5.00 -5.37 -16.88
CA TYR A 173 -5.39 -4.26 -16.03
C TYR A 173 -4.51 -3.05 -16.25
N ARG A 174 -5.00 -1.87 -15.85
CA ARG A 174 -4.21 -0.64 -15.77
C ARG A 174 -4.41 -0.02 -14.40
N GLY A 175 -3.31 0.35 -13.74
CA GLY A 175 -3.38 0.84 -12.36
C GLY A 175 -2.01 1.18 -11.77
N THR A 176 -1.98 1.30 -10.45
CA THR A 176 -0.74 1.36 -9.68
C THR A 176 -0.39 -0.05 -9.20
N VAL A 177 0.86 -0.47 -9.42
CA VAL A 177 1.40 -1.71 -8.87
C VAL A 177 2.50 -1.35 -7.89
N VAL A 178 2.46 -1.92 -6.69
CA VAL A 178 3.46 -1.73 -5.65
C VAL A 178 4.10 -3.07 -5.34
N THR A 179 5.42 -3.10 -5.26
CA THR A 179 6.16 -4.17 -4.58
C THR A 179 6.69 -3.62 -3.26
N HIS A 180 6.61 -4.41 -2.20
CA HIS A 180 7.18 -4.05 -0.91
C HIS A 180 8.08 -5.16 -0.39
N SER A 181 9.09 -4.84 0.42
CA SER A 181 9.91 -5.86 1.07
C SER A 181 10.73 -5.24 2.17
N PHE A 182 10.70 -5.80 3.37
CA PHE A 182 11.63 -5.38 4.39
C PHE A 182 13.05 -5.91 4.10
N TYR A 183 14.05 -5.05 4.21
CA TYR A 183 15.45 -5.43 4.32
C TYR A 183 16.14 -4.54 5.35
N VAL A 184 17.29 -4.98 5.88
CA VAL A 184 18.05 -4.19 6.85
C VAL A 184 18.43 -2.85 6.24
N GLY A 185 17.88 -1.76 6.79
CA GLY A 185 18.10 -0.39 6.30
C GLY A 185 17.10 0.12 5.25
N GLY A 186 15.94 -0.52 5.05
CA GLY A 186 14.88 0.07 4.22
C GLY A 186 13.60 -0.77 4.04
N THR A 187 12.60 -0.15 3.40
CA THR A 187 11.26 -0.74 3.23
C THR A 187 11.04 -1.46 1.90
N GLY A 188 12.03 -1.43 1.00
CA GLY A 188 11.94 -2.04 -0.34
C GLY A 188 10.72 -1.63 -1.15
N TRP A 189 10.13 -0.48 -0.82
CA TRP A 189 8.95 0.05 -1.47
C TRP A 189 9.28 0.52 -2.88
N ARG A 190 8.61 -0.06 -3.87
CA ARG A 190 8.74 0.34 -5.25
C ARG A 190 7.37 0.38 -5.91
N GLN A 191 7.06 1.54 -6.47
CA GLN A 191 5.76 1.84 -7.05
C GLN A 191 5.89 2.05 -8.57
N TYR A 192 4.93 1.49 -9.30
CA TYR A 192 4.77 1.63 -10.75
C TYR A 192 3.40 2.24 -11.04
N ASP A 193 3.37 3.55 -11.25
CA ASP A 193 2.13 4.27 -11.54
C ASP A 193 1.68 4.08 -12.99
N ASN A 194 0.36 4.01 -13.17
CA ASN A 194 -0.28 3.89 -14.48
C ASN A 194 0.31 2.78 -15.35
N ALA A 195 0.75 1.70 -14.70
CA ALA A 195 1.30 0.52 -15.34
C ALA A 195 0.17 -0.35 -15.90
N ARG A 196 0.43 -1.03 -17.02
CA ARG A 196 -0.41 -2.16 -17.42
C ARG A 196 0.12 -3.40 -16.72
N PHE A 197 -0.74 -4.29 -16.27
CA PHE A 197 -0.30 -5.54 -15.68
C PHE A 197 -1.24 -6.70 -15.98
N THR A 198 -0.69 -7.91 -16.00
CA THR A 198 -1.44 -9.17 -16.10
C THR A 198 -1.04 -10.06 -14.94
N ILE A 199 -1.96 -10.92 -14.51
CA ILE A 199 -1.77 -11.87 -13.42
C ILE A 199 -1.80 -13.27 -14.02
N HIS A 200 -0.84 -14.10 -13.60
CA HIS A 200 -0.75 -15.50 -13.98
C HIS A 200 -0.59 -16.32 -12.72
N HIS A 201 -1.43 -17.33 -12.53
CA HIS A 201 -1.18 -18.36 -11.54
C HIS A 201 -0.46 -19.53 -12.17
N ARG A 202 0.65 -19.96 -11.56
CA ARG A 202 1.41 -21.11 -12.02
C ARG A 202 1.55 -22.12 -10.90
N ASP A 203 1.23 -23.37 -11.22
CA ASP A 203 1.52 -24.49 -10.32
C ASP A 203 3.01 -24.81 -10.35
N THR A 204 3.59 -24.90 -9.16
CA THR A 204 5.00 -25.28 -8.96
C THR A 204 5.08 -26.48 -8.02
N VAL A 205 6.25 -27.12 -7.95
CA VAL A 205 6.53 -28.19 -6.97
C VAL A 205 6.29 -27.71 -5.52
N ARG A 206 6.35 -26.40 -5.27
CA ARG A 206 6.12 -25.78 -3.95
C ARG A 206 4.70 -25.21 -3.78
N GLY A 207 3.76 -25.60 -4.65
CA GLY A 207 2.39 -25.09 -4.66
C GLY A 207 2.13 -24.02 -5.71
N ARG A 208 0.90 -23.49 -5.72
CA ARG A 208 0.44 -22.44 -6.64
C ARG A 208 1.12 -21.12 -6.29
N ARG A 209 1.70 -20.45 -7.30
CA ARG A 209 2.33 -19.13 -7.17
C ARG A 209 1.66 -18.12 -8.07
N THR A 210 1.47 -16.92 -7.55
CA THR A 210 1.00 -15.76 -8.32
C THR A 210 2.20 -15.04 -8.94
N GLU A 211 2.16 -14.86 -10.26
CA GLU A 211 3.15 -14.10 -11.04
C GLU A 211 2.45 -12.88 -11.64
N VAL A 212 3.05 -11.71 -11.52
CA VAL A 212 2.52 -10.47 -12.12
C VAL A 212 3.51 -9.95 -13.15
N LEU A 213 3.04 -9.77 -14.39
CA LEU A 213 3.81 -9.10 -15.43
C LEU A 213 3.42 -7.63 -15.46
N VAL A 214 4.35 -6.76 -15.09
CA VAL A 214 4.13 -5.32 -15.07
C VAL A 214 4.79 -4.68 -16.28
N TYR A 215 4.05 -3.85 -17.01
CA TYR A 215 4.51 -3.02 -18.10
C TYR A 215 4.47 -1.55 -17.67
N PRO A 216 5.58 -1.02 -17.11
CA PRO A 216 5.66 0.39 -16.74
C PRO A 216 5.41 1.29 -17.96
N PRO A 217 4.94 2.53 -17.75
CA PRO A 217 4.81 3.50 -18.83
C PRO A 217 6.10 3.60 -19.66
N ARG A 218 5.95 3.58 -20.99
CA ARG A 218 7.05 3.71 -21.97
C ARG A 218 8.04 2.54 -22.02
N LYS A 219 7.84 1.46 -21.26
CA LYS A 219 8.65 0.23 -21.38
C LYS A 219 7.93 -0.81 -22.24
N ARG A 220 8.70 -1.45 -23.14
CA ARG A 220 8.20 -2.54 -24.00
C ARG A 220 8.23 -3.90 -23.30
N ASN A 221 9.28 -4.16 -22.53
CA ASN A 221 9.49 -5.43 -21.86
C ASN A 221 8.81 -5.45 -20.48
N PRO A 222 8.10 -6.53 -20.12
CA PRO A 222 7.51 -6.66 -18.81
C PRO A 222 8.58 -6.88 -17.73
N ILE A 223 8.28 -6.43 -16.53
CA ILE A 223 8.97 -6.80 -15.30
C ILE A 223 8.15 -7.93 -14.68
N ARG A 224 8.81 -9.06 -14.43
CA ARG A 224 8.21 -10.21 -13.75
C ARG A 224 8.36 -10.05 -12.25
N LEU A 225 7.25 -10.13 -11.51
CA LEU A 225 7.20 -9.98 -10.06
C LEU A 225 6.53 -11.20 -9.41
N SER A 226 7.00 -11.57 -8.21
CA SER A 226 6.43 -12.64 -7.38
C SER A 226 5.34 -12.09 -6.47
N GLY A 227 4.16 -12.70 -6.46
CA GLY A 227 2.94 -12.15 -5.87
C GLY A 227 2.85 -12.09 -4.35
N ASP A 228 3.80 -12.64 -3.61
CA ASP A 228 3.79 -12.66 -2.14
C ASP A 228 3.95 -11.26 -1.51
N ARG A 229 4.44 -10.28 -2.26
CA ARG A 229 4.63 -8.90 -1.78
C ARG A 229 4.18 -7.84 -2.78
N ILE A 230 3.11 -8.14 -3.51
CA ILE A 230 2.55 -7.23 -4.51
C ILE A 230 1.21 -6.71 -4.02
N MET A 231 1.04 -5.40 -4.15
CA MET A 231 -0.24 -4.73 -4.01
C MET A 231 -0.59 -4.02 -5.32
N VAL A 232 -1.89 -3.92 -5.60
CA VAL A 232 -2.41 -3.30 -6.81
C VAL A 232 -3.59 -2.40 -6.50
N ARG A 233 -3.71 -1.33 -7.27
CA ARG A 233 -4.90 -0.48 -7.33
C ARG A 233 -5.26 -0.29 -8.79
N VAL A 234 -6.37 -0.86 -9.22
CA VAL A 234 -6.86 -0.74 -10.59
C VAL A 234 -7.48 0.64 -10.80
N ASN A 235 -7.08 1.33 -11.85
CA ASN A 235 -7.72 2.59 -12.21
C ASN A 235 -9.15 2.29 -12.66
N ARG A 236 -10.13 3.01 -12.09
CA ARG A 236 -11.50 2.95 -12.62
C ARG A 236 -11.46 3.31 -14.11
N PRO A 237 -12.17 2.57 -14.97
CA PRO A 237 -12.32 2.99 -16.35
C PRO A 237 -12.85 4.43 -16.33
N ARG A 238 -12.16 5.33 -17.04
CA ARG A 238 -12.63 6.71 -17.19
C ARG A 238 -13.99 6.60 -17.88
N PRO A 239 -15.09 7.14 -17.33
CA PRO A 239 -16.34 7.19 -18.07
C PRO A 239 -16.06 7.90 -19.41
N ALA A 240 -16.56 7.29 -20.49
CA ALA A 240 -16.42 7.81 -21.85
C ALA A 240 -17.06 9.18 -22.01
#